data_AF-A0A6G3CVF7-F1
#
_entry.id   AF-A0A6G3CVF7-F1
#
_cell.length_a   1.000
_cell.length_b   1.000
_cell.length_c   1.000
_cell.angle_alpha   90.00
_cell.angle_beta   90.00
_cell.angle_gamma   90.00
#
_symmetry.space_group_name_H-M   'P 1'
#
loop_
_entity.id
_entity.type
_entity.pdbx_description
1 polymer ?
#
loop_
_entity_poly.entity_id
_entity_poly.type
_entity_poly.pdbx_seq_one_letter_code
_entity_poly.pdbx_strand_id
1 'polypeptide(L)'
;MNAAQLPPVAPEVTATLVEGLSPRLRKRLDAAVTKLAARPMHRDGDTTTIEVDDETELRLHAPGGVVAKVEDVTCGCLLAPACVHRAAAACAAPAADLAPEPAEQATPEAPGPASATAAADGPDAAHDLGLNVAPASGPDAATGVTANPATGRAPDAATPHERASPDQRAAADALWSAGAAVLEAGVDGAGAVTQSALLRAAHTARLRHLPRAAGAALSVVTLLRAARAGDPSYRTAELVTALAELLGTARRVGTASGAELAAVRGRVRRPYSPDGSLRLYGLFTEPVVTDSGHGGVRTWVAGADGRLFTVGDVAPGGVGRALGVADRAVRLGDSALTHRELGRAGLAVSGATVSPDGRLGAGKAVKAVT
;
A
#
# COMPACT_ATOMS: atom_id res chain seq x y z
N MET A 1 19.70 -5.54 -25.91
CA MET A 1 20.59 -4.71 -25.08
C MET A 1 19.69 -3.79 -24.28
N ASN A 2 19.51 -4.05 -22.98
CA ASN A 2 18.75 -3.12 -22.12
C ASN A 2 19.54 -1.82 -22.11
N ALA A 3 18.99 -0.75 -22.68
CA ALA A 3 19.48 0.59 -22.40
C ALA A 3 19.53 0.72 -20.87
N ALA A 4 20.68 1.07 -20.31
CA ALA A 4 20.80 1.28 -18.88
C ALA A 4 19.72 2.32 -18.49
N GLN A 5 18.73 1.89 -17.70
CA GLN A 5 17.69 2.76 -17.20
C GLN A 5 18.10 3.26 -15.82
N LEU A 6 17.77 4.52 -15.53
CA LEU A 6 17.97 5.09 -14.20
C LEU A 6 17.20 4.27 -13.15
N PRO A 7 17.80 4.04 -11.97
CA PRO A 7 17.09 3.38 -10.89
C PRO A 7 15.89 4.24 -10.44
N PRO A 8 14.77 3.63 -10.02
CA PRO A 8 13.68 4.37 -9.40
C PRO A 8 14.15 5.21 -8.21
N VAL A 9 13.60 6.41 -8.07
CA VAL A 9 13.92 7.35 -6.98
C VAL A 9 12.68 7.60 -6.14
N ALA A 10 12.84 7.57 -4.82
CA ALA A 10 11.74 7.86 -3.91
C ALA A 10 11.15 9.28 -4.16
N PRO A 11 9.81 9.44 -4.16
CA PRO A 11 9.15 10.73 -4.38
C PRO A 11 9.71 11.88 -3.54
N GLU A 12 9.92 11.64 -2.24
CA GLU A 12 10.48 12.62 -1.31
C GLU A 12 11.90 13.05 -1.67
N VAL A 13 12.75 12.14 -2.14
CA VAL A 13 14.13 12.47 -2.55
C VAL A 13 14.11 13.46 -3.71
N THR A 14 13.24 13.22 -4.71
CA THR A 14 13.06 14.17 -5.83
C THR A 14 12.56 15.52 -5.33
N ALA A 15 11.54 15.53 -4.48
CA ALA A 15 10.95 16.75 -3.94
C ALA A 15 11.95 17.59 -3.11
N THR A 16 12.77 16.95 -2.29
CA THR A 16 13.80 17.59 -1.45
C THR A 16 14.95 18.14 -2.28
N LEU A 17 15.42 17.39 -3.29
CA LEU A 17 16.48 17.85 -4.18
C LEU A 17 16.08 19.11 -4.96
N VAL A 18 14.84 19.17 -5.47
CA VAL A 18 14.33 20.36 -6.17
C VAL A 18 14.11 21.53 -5.22
N GLU A 19 13.70 21.27 -3.97
CA GLU A 19 13.56 22.30 -2.94
C GLU A 19 14.88 23.00 -2.62
N GLY A 20 15.95 22.22 -2.51
CA GLY A 20 17.29 22.73 -2.20
C GLY A 20 17.89 23.63 -3.28
N LEU A 21 17.28 23.70 -4.48
CA LEU A 21 17.75 24.56 -5.55
C LEU A 21 17.39 26.03 -5.32
N SER A 22 18.33 26.91 -5.64
CA SER A 22 18.07 28.36 -5.76
C SER A 22 17.07 28.65 -6.89
N PRO A 23 16.36 29.79 -6.87
CA PRO A 23 15.40 30.15 -7.92
C PRO A 23 16.00 30.14 -9.33
N ARG A 24 17.27 30.58 -9.46
CA ARG A 24 18.01 30.56 -10.73
C ARG A 24 18.23 29.15 -11.26
N LEU A 25 18.53 28.19 -10.38
CA LEU A 25 18.74 26.80 -10.76
C LEU A 25 17.42 26.08 -11.06
N ARG A 26 16.35 26.39 -10.32
CA ARG A 26 14.99 25.86 -10.61
C ARG A 26 14.54 26.23 -12.02
N LYS A 27 14.78 27.47 -12.46
CA LYS A 27 14.47 27.92 -13.84
C LYS A 27 15.22 27.11 -14.93
N ARG A 28 16.35 26.50 -14.60
CA ARG A 28 17.17 25.70 -15.53
C ARG A 28 16.90 24.21 -15.44
N LEU A 29 16.03 23.76 -14.53
CA LEU A 29 15.88 22.35 -14.19
C LEU A 29 15.38 21.52 -15.37
N ASP A 30 14.32 21.95 -16.07
CA ASP A 30 13.79 21.20 -17.21
C ASP A 30 14.82 21.03 -18.34
N ALA A 31 15.55 22.09 -18.66
CA ALA A 31 16.64 22.02 -19.64
C ALA A 31 17.77 21.08 -19.18
N ALA A 32 18.05 21.02 -17.88
CA ALA A 32 19.03 20.10 -17.32
C ALA A 32 18.54 18.65 -17.38
N VAL A 33 17.25 18.38 -17.09
CA VAL A 33 16.63 17.05 -17.24
C VAL A 33 16.78 16.54 -18.67
N THR A 34 16.43 17.37 -19.67
CA THR A 34 16.55 17.01 -21.08
C THR A 34 18.00 16.73 -21.48
N LYS A 35 18.95 17.56 -21.03
CA LYS A 35 20.38 17.35 -21.32
C LYS A 35 20.92 16.08 -20.69
N LEU A 36 20.56 15.83 -19.44
CA LEU A 36 21.04 14.65 -18.69
C LEU A 36 20.51 13.35 -19.30
N ALA A 37 19.26 13.34 -19.78
CA ALA A 37 18.67 12.18 -20.43
C ALA A 37 19.40 11.75 -21.73
N ALA A 38 20.15 12.66 -22.36
CA ALA A 38 20.95 12.38 -23.54
C ALA A 38 22.40 11.97 -23.22
N ARG A 39 22.81 11.97 -21.94
CA ARG A 39 24.17 11.61 -21.53
C ARG A 39 24.34 10.09 -21.46
N PRO A 40 25.55 9.56 -21.76
CA PRO A 40 25.84 8.16 -21.53
C PRO A 40 25.73 7.85 -20.03
N MET A 41 25.16 6.70 -19.73
CA MET A 41 25.07 6.20 -18.35
C MET A 41 25.55 4.77 -18.27
N HIS A 42 26.26 4.47 -17.18
CA HIS A 42 26.79 3.16 -16.88
C HIS A 42 26.18 2.66 -15.57
N ARG A 43 25.81 1.38 -15.52
CA ARG A 43 25.29 0.75 -14.31
C ARG A 43 26.22 -0.36 -13.89
N ASP A 44 26.72 -0.25 -12.66
CA ASP A 44 27.53 -1.24 -12.00
C ASP A 44 26.84 -1.64 -10.68
N GLY A 45 26.28 -2.85 -10.64
CA GLY A 45 25.45 -3.33 -9.54
C GLY A 45 24.31 -2.38 -9.17
N ASP A 46 24.37 -1.88 -7.94
CA ASP A 46 23.39 -0.95 -7.35
C ASP A 46 23.71 0.52 -7.63
N THR A 47 24.78 0.83 -8.37
CA THR A 47 25.19 2.21 -8.66
C THR A 47 25.05 2.53 -10.14
N THR A 48 24.39 3.64 -10.45
CA THR A 48 24.31 4.19 -11.81
C THR A 48 25.09 5.49 -11.89
N THR A 49 26.04 5.55 -12.81
CA THR A 49 26.91 6.71 -13.09
C THR A 49 26.46 7.40 -14.37
N ILE A 50 26.47 8.74 -14.37
CA ILE A 50 26.22 9.59 -15.53
C ILE A 50 27.37 10.58 -15.65
N GLU A 51 27.97 10.65 -16.83
CA GLU A 51 28.98 11.67 -17.19
C GLU A 51 28.25 12.98 -17.54
N VAL A 52 28.27 13.95 -16.63
CA VAL A 52 27.59 15.24 -16.83
C VAL A 52 28.36 16.10 -17.83
N ASP A 53 29.68 16.09 -17.71
CA ASP A 53 30.70 16.66 -18.59
C ASP A 53 32.03 15.91 -18.36
N ASP A 54 33.12 16.36 -18.98
CA ASP A 54 34.41 15.67 -18.99
C ASP A 54 35.07 15.58 -17.59
N GLU A 55 34.66 16.42 -16.64
CA GLU A 55 35.26 16.50 -15.29
C GLU A 55 34.25 16.17 -14.17
N THR A 56 32.96 16.05 -14.50
CA THR A 56 31.87 15.90 -13.54
C THR A 56 31.17 14.57 -13.68
N GLU A 57 31.30 13.75 -12.65
CA GLU A 57 30.55 12.51 -12.49
C GLU A 57 29.34 12.68 -11.55
N LEU A 58 28.19 12.14 -11.93
CA LEU A 58 26.97 12.05 -11.12
C LEU A 58 26.65 10.58 -10.86
N ARG A 59 26.46 10.20 -9.60
CA ARG A 59 26.16 8.82 -9.18
C ARG A 59 24.84 8.73 -8.44
N LEU A 60 24.07 7.70 -8.75
CA LEU A 60 22.84 7.30 -8.05
C LEU A 60 23.08 5.92 -7.45
N HIS A 61 23.12 5.83 -6.13
CA HIS A 61 23.20 4.57 -5.40
C HIS A 61 21.80 4.10 -5.00
N ALA A 62 21.42 2.89 -5.41
CA ALA A 62 20.08 2.35 -5.23
C ALA A 62 20.14 0.97 -4.57
N PRO A 63 20.58 0.88 -3.30
CA PRO A 63 20.62 -0.38 -2.59
C PRO A 63 19.19 -0.95 -2.49
N GLY A 64 18.99 -2.21 -2.89
CA GLY A 64 17.65 -2.80 -2.97
C GLY A 64 16.82 -2.31 -4.17
N GLY A 65 17.44 -1.63 -5.13
CA GLY A 65 16.82 -1.23 -6.40
C GLY A 65 16.10 0.11 -6.40
N VAL A 66 16.13 0.87 -5.30
CA VAL A 66 15.53 2.21 -5.19
C VAL A 66 16.50 3.18 -4.52
N VAL A 67 16.60 4.40 -5.04
CA VAL A 67 17.29 5.51 -4.35
C VAL A 67 16.35 6.08 -3.28
N ALA A 68 16.57 5.69 -2.03
CA ALA A 68 15.69 6.04 -0.91
C ALA A 68 16.12 7.31 -0.16
N LYS A 69 17.39 7.71 -0.25
CA LYS A 69 17.91 8.87 0.48
C LYS A 69 18.53 9.92 -0.45
N VAL A 70 18.61 11.14 0.05
CA VAL A 70 19.13 12.28 -0.73
C VAL A 70 20.65 12.15 -0.93
N GLU A 71 21.35 11.69 0.11
CA GLU A 71 22.79 11.41 0.11
C GLU A 71 23.21 10.34 -0.90
N ASP A 72 22.29 9.47 -1.32
CA ASP A 72 22.55 8.42 -2.32
C ASP A 72 22.65 8.98 -3.75
N VAL A 73 22.29 10.25 -3.96
CA VAL A 73 22.53 10.98 -5.21
C VAL A 73 23.73 11.90 -4.98
N THR A 74 24.88 11.58 -5.55
CA THR A 74 26.14 12.34 -5.37
C THR A 74 26.62 12.92 -6.69
N CYS A 75 27.14 14.15 -6.68
CA CYS A 75 27.62 14.84 -7.87
C CYS A 75 28.97 15.49 -7.58
N GLY A 76 29.96 15.32 -8.46
CA GLY A 76 31.30 15.90 -8.32
C GLY A 76 31.40 17.38 -8.67
N CYS A 77 30.32 18.03 -9.11
CA CYS A 77 30.38 19.43 -9.55
C CYS A 77 30.59 20.40 -8.38
N LEU A 78 31.15 21.58 -8.66
CA LEU A 78 31.43 22.64 -7.67
C LEU A 78 30.19 23.18 -6.94
N LEU A 79 28.97 22.95 -7.47
CA LEU A 79 27.72 23.38 -6.84
C LEU A 79 27.12 22.30 -5.92
N ALA A 80 27.76 21.13 -5.78
CA ALA A 80 27.31 20.10 -4.87
C ALA A 80 27.37 20.60 -3.41
N PRO A 81 26.41 20.21 -2.55
CA PRO A 81 25.29 19.32 -2.82
C PRO A 81 24.08 20.00 -3.50
N ALA A 82 23.96 21.33 -3.50
CA ALA A 82 22.80 22.05 -4.04
C ALA A 82 22.88 22.32 -5.56
N CYS A 83 23.18 21.30 -6.36
CA CYS A 83 23.37 21.43 -7.81
C CYS A 83 22.15 20.96 -8.61
N VAL A 84 21.98 21.53 -9.81
CA VAL A 84 20.89 21.16 -10.73
C VAL A 84 21.01 19.72 -11.25
N HIS A 85 22.21 19.13 -11.30
CA HIS A 85 22.43 17.78 -11.83
C HIS A 85 21.78 16.70 -10.98
N ARG A 86 21.90 16.78 -9.64
CA ARG A 86 21.25 15.84 -8.71
C ARG A 86 19.73 15.89 -8.86
N ALA A 87 19.17 17.09 -8.86
CA ALA A 87 17.74 17.29 -9.06
C ALA A 87 17.28 16.81 -10.45
N ALA A 88 18.05 17.09 -11.50
CA ALA A 88 17.74 16.66 -12.86
C ALA A 88 17.72 15.13 -12.97
N ALA A 89 18.69 14.42 -12.38
CA ALA A 89 18.70 12.97 -12.33
C ALA A 89 17.47 12.41 -11.63
N ALA A 90 17.12 12.93 -10.45
CA ALA A 90 15.93 12.49 -9.73
C ALA A 90 14.62 12.78 -10.49
N CYS A 91 14.55 13.90 -11.22
CA CYS A 91 13.40 14.23 -12.05
C CYS A 91 13.31 13.39 -13.34
N ALA A 92 14.43 12.91 -13.87
CA ALA A 92 14.50 12.03 -15.03
C ALA A 92 14.24 10.55 -14.67
N ALA A 93 14.61 10.13 -13.47
CA ALA A 93 14.43 8.77 -13.00
C ALA A 93 12.95 8.39 -12.81
N PRO A 94 12.57 7.12 -12.96
CA PRO A 94 11.24 6.65 -12.59
C PRO A 94 10.92 6.99 -11.12
N ALA A 95 9.67 7.36 -10.83
CA ALA A 95 9.26 7.51 -9.43
C ALA A 95 9.12 6.11 -8.83
N ALA A 96 9.76 5.86 -7.69
CA ALA A 96 9.57 4.61 -6.98
C ALA A 96 8.12 4.54 -6.48
N ASP A 97 7.41 3.49 -6.88
CA ASP A 97 6.18 3.13 -6.22
C ASP A 97 6.59 2.51 -4.89
N LEU A 98 6.61 3.31 -3.81
CA LEU A 98 6.87 2.77 -2.48
C LEU A 98 5.66 1.91 -2.09
N ALA A 99 5.61 0.68 -2.58
CA ALA A 99 4.87 -0.39 -1.97
C ALA A 99 5.44 -0.58 -0.56
N PRO A 100 4.60 -0.86 0.45
CA PRO A 100 5.13 -1.13 1.78
C PRO A 100 6.10 -2.30 1.71
N GLU A 101 7.24 -2.13 2.39
CA GLU A 101 8.29 -3.13 2.64
C GLU A 101 7.72 -4.56 2.72
N PRO A 102 8.36 -5.56 2.07
CA PRO A 102 7.98 -6.94 2.26
C PRO A 102 8.09 -7.28 3.76
N ALA A 103 7.09 -7.98 4.29
CA ALA A 103 7.06 -8.39 5.68
C ALA A 103 8.39 -9.08 6.04
N GLU A 104 9.07 -8.53 7.04
CA GLU A 104 10.16 -9.17 7.77
C GLU A 104 9.76 -10.64 8.01
N GLN A 105 10.57 -11.55 7.48
CA GLN A 105 10.43 -12.97 7.73
C GLN A 105 10.58 -13.15 9.24
N ALA A 106 9.50 -13.60 9.90
CA ALA A 106 9.58 -14.01 11.29
C ALA A 106 10.64 -15.10 11.39
N THR A 107 11.73 -14.79 12.09
CA THR A 107 12.80 -15.69 12.50
C THR A 107 12.18 -16.99 13.06
N PRO A 108 12.67 -18.19 12.69
CA PRO A 108 12.20 -19.41 13.31
C PRO A 108 12.63 -19.41 14.77
N GLU A 109 11.65 -19.37 15.68
CA GLU A 109 11.88 -19.66 17.09
C GLU A 109 12.22 -21.16 17.21
N ALA A 110 13.42 -21.45 17.70
CA ALA A 110 13.90 -22.81 17.87
C ALA A 110 13.09 -23.54 18.96
N PRO A 111 12.73 -24.82 18.78
CA PRO A 111 11.95 -25.55 19.77
C PRO A 111 12.85 -26.13 20.88
N GLY A 112 12.43 -25.99 22.13
CA GLY A 112 12.77 -26.95 23.18
C GLY A 112 12.60 -26.43 24.62
N PRO A 113 12.45 -27.32 25.62
CA PRO A 113 11.88 -28.68 25.56
C PRO A 113 10.69 -28.87 26.52
N ALA A 114 9.95 -29.95 26.28
CA ALA A 114 8.92 -30.47 27.15
C ALA A 114 9.52 -30.92 28.50
N SER A 115 8.82 -30.63 29.59
CA SER A 115 8.98 -31.34 30.87
C SER A 115 7.75 -32.19 31.13
N ALA A 116 7.96 -33.50 31.11
CA ALA A 116 7.01 -34.50 31.56
C ALA A 116 7.20 -34.77 33.07
N THR A 117 6.06 -34.83 33.77
CA THR A 117 5.70 -35.76 34.87
C THR A 117 6.63 -36.00 36.06
N ALA A 118 6.08 -35.83 37.27
CA ALA A 118 6.12 -36.85 38.32
C ALA A 118 4.91 -36.70 39.27
N ALA A 119 4.32 -37.84 39.63
CA ALA A 119 3.17 -38.01 40.52
C ALA A 119 3.60 -38.41 41.94
N ALA A 120 2.71 -38.22 42.93
CA ALA A 120 2.51 -39.02 44.16
C ALA A 120 1.32 -38.39 44.95
N ASP A 121 0.15 -39.03 44.99
CA ASP A 121 -0.38 -39.91 46.07
C ASP A 121 -1.12 -39.15 47.22
N GLY A 122 -2.39 -39.54 47.47
CA GLY A 122 -3.23 -39.12 48.61
C GLY A 122 -2.96 -39.96 49.89
N PRO A 123 -3.88 -40.12 50.88
CA PRO A 123 -5.30 -39.72 50.95
C PRO A 123 -5.83 -39.19 52.34
N ASP A 124 -7.15 -38.95 52.38
CA ASP A 124 -8.13 -39.07 53.49
C ASP A 124 -8.24 -38.11 54.70
N ALA A 125 -9.50 -37.66 54.92
CA ALA A 125 -10.30 -37.75 56.16
C ALA A 125 -11.07 -36.47 56.58
N ALA A 126 -12.31 -36.68 57.01
CA ALA A 126 -13.35 -35.72 57.38
C ALA A 126 -13.33 -35.29 58.87
N HIS A 127 -13.93 -34.13 59.17
CA HIS A 127 -14.61 -33.72 60.42
C HIS A 127 -15.15 -32.28 60.22
N ASP A 128 -16.45 -31.99 60.05
CA ASP A 128 -17.59 -31.92 60.99
C ASP A 128 -17.47 -30.92 62.17
N LEU A 129 -18.62 -30.31 62.51
CA LEU A 129 -19.01 -29.32 63.54
C LEU A 129 -19.04 -27.85 63.06
N GLY A 130 -20.14 -27.08 63.11
CA GLY A 130 -21.52 -27.30 63.53
C GLY A 130 -22.30 -25.97 63.63
N LEU A 131 -23.62 -26.01 63.34
CA LEU A 131 -24.78 -25.25 63.89
C LEU A 131 -24.65 -23.73 64.21
N ASN A 132 -25.56 -22.81 63.88
CA ASN A 132 -27.03 -22.77 64.09
C ASN A 132 -27.61 -21.55 63.32
N VAL A 133 -28.68 -21.67 62.51
CA VAL A 133 -30.13 -21.48 62.80
C VAL A 133 -30.66 -20.03 62.69
N ALA A 134 -31.60 -19.85 61.74
CA ALA A 134 -32.54 -18.73 61.49
C ALA A 134 -33.68 -18.69 62.55
N PRO A 135 -34.71 -17.79 62.51
CA PRO A 135 -35.85 -17.85 61.55
C PRO A 135 -36.47 -16.46 61.15
N ALA A 136 -37.13 -16.28 59.99
CA ALA A 136 -38.59 -16.40 59.62
C ALA A 136 -39.50 -15.28 60.24
N SER A 137 -40.57 -14.67 59.66
CA SER A 137 -41.55 -14.88 58.56
C SER A 137 -42.27 -13.51 58.29
N GLY A 138 -42.73 -13.07 57.09
CA GLY A 138 -44.04 -13.28 56.39
C GLY A 138 -45.26 -12.47 56.98
N PRO A 139 -46.41 -12.20 56.29
CA PRO A 139 -46.76 -11.83 54.89
C PRO A 139 -47.92 -10.76 54.72
N ASP A 140 -48.49 -10.63 53.50
CA ASP A 140 -49.80 -10.02 53.05
C ASP A 140 -49.92 -8.47 52.83
N ALA A 141 -50.67 -7.85 51.89
CA ALA A 141 -51.43 -8.21 50.68
C ALA A 141 -51.88 -6.93 49.89
N ALA A 142 -52.15 -7.08 48.57
CA ALA A 142 -53.16 -6.40 47.70
C ALA A 142 -53.07 -4.95 47.13
N THR A 143 -53.16 -4.91 45.78
CA THR A 143 -53.89 -4.00 44.84
C THR A 143 -53.41 -2.59 44.46
N GLY A 144 -53.24 -2.37 43.15
CA GLY A 144 -53.21 -1.05 42.49
C GLY A 144 -52.80 -1.11 41.01
N VAL A 145 -53.78 -1.19 40.10
CA VAL A 145 -53.63 -1.01 38.65
C VAL A 145 -53.46 0.48 38.35
N THR A 146 -52.45 0.88 37.55
CA THR A 146 -52.54 2.02 36.60
C THR A 146 -51.41 2.03 35.57
N ALA A 147 -51.82 1.88 34.31
CA ALA A 147 -51.32 2.47 33.07
C ALA A 147 -49.83 2.89 32.92
N ASN A 148 -49.19 2.18 31.99
CA ASN A 148 -48.02 2.55 31.22
C ASN A 148 -48.24 3.87 30.42
N PRO A 149 -47.28 4.82 30.40
CA PRO A 149 -47.00 5.59 29.21
C PRO A 149 -45.66 5.14 28.62
N ALA A 150 -45.75 4.75 27.36
CA ALA A 150 -44.65 4.42 26.47
C ALA A 150 -43.42 5.29 26.72
N THR A 151 -42.33 4.64 27.12
CA THR A 151 -40.98 5.16 26.93
C THR A 151 -40.76 5.27 25.43
N GLY A 152 -41.04 6.45 24.88
CA GLY A 152 -40.59 6.84 23.56
C GLY A 152 -39.09 6.58 23.49
N ARG A 153 -38.72 5.53 22.76
CA ARG A 153 -37.35 5.23 22.41
C ARG A 153 -36.87 6.43 21.61
N ALA A 154 -36.12 7.31 22.28
CA ALA A 154 -35.36 8.34 21.61
C ALA A 154 -34.56 7.66 20.49
N PRO A 155 -34.57 8.21 19.26
CA PRO A 155 -33.76 7.65 18.19
C PRO A 155 -32.31 7.63 18.68
N ASP A 156 -31.69 6.48 18.48
CA ASP A 156 -30.30 6.17 18.72
C ASP A 156 -29.44 7.40 18.44
N ALA A 157 -28.80 7.96 19.47
CA ALA A 157 -27.94 9.11 19.32
C ALA A 157 -26.80 8.70 18.38
N ALA A 158 -26.90 9.14 17.12
CA ALA A 158 -25.99 8.77 16.06
C ALA A 158 -24.55 8.95 16.56
N THR A 159 -23.83 7.83 16.69
CA THR A 159 -22.39 7.82 16.96
C THR A 159 -21.72 8.82 16.02
N PRO A 160 -20.89 9.77 16.52
CA PRO A 160 -20.25 10.76 15.67
C PRO A 160 -19.52 10.05 14.52
N HIS A 161 -19.98 10.26 13.29
CA HIS A 161 -19.31 9.69 12.12
C HIS A 161 -17.88 10.24 12.07
N GLU A 162 -16.88 9.36 11.98
CA GLU A 162 -15.47 9.73 11.88
C GLU A 162 -15.28 10.75 10.76
N ARG A 163 -14.61 11.88 11.05
CA ARG A 163 -14.27 12.93 10.09
C ARG A 163 -12.76 13.04 9.97
N ALA A 164 -12.28 13.56 8.83
CA ALA A 164 -10.86 13.80 8.63
C ALA A 164 -10.29 14.71 9.72
N SER A 165 -9.03 14.48 10.12
CA SER A 165 -8.34 15.41 11.03
C SER A 165 -8.00 16.74 10.32
N PRO A 166 -7.71 17.83 11.06
CA PRO A 166 -7.22 19.07 10.46
C PRO A 166 -5.97 18.85 9.59
N ASP A 167 -5.04 18.02 10.05
CA ASP A 167 -3.81 17.68 9.30
C ASP A 167 -4.10 16.92 8.01
N GLN A 168 -5.10 16.03 8.02
CA GLN A 168 -5.54 15.32 6.81
C GLN A 168 -6.19 16.26 5.80
N ARG A 169 -7.01 17.21 6.26
CA ARG A 169 -7.59 18.24 5.39
C ARG A 169 -6.50 19.11 4.77
N ALA A 170 -5.56 19.61 5.57
CA ALA A 170 -4.44 20.40 5.07
C ALA A 170 -3.60 19.65 4.03
N ALA A 171 -3.32 18.36 4.26
CA ALA A 171 -2.60 17.53 3.29
C ALA A 171 -3.41 17.31 2.00
N ALA A 172 -4.73 17.11 2.11
CA ALA A 172 -5.61 16.97 0.96
C ALA A 172 -5.74 18.29 0.16
N ASP A 173 -5.83 19.44 0.83
CA ASP A 173 -5.88 20.76 0.20
C ASP A 173 -4.56 21.08 -0.52
N ALA A 174 -3.42 20.70 0.04
CA ALA A 174 -2.12 20.81 -0.61
C ALA A 174 -2.02 19.94 -1.87
N LEU A 175 -2.52 18.69 -1.81
CA LEU A 175 -2.61 17.81 -2.98
C LEU A 175 -3.53 18.38 -4.06
N TRP A 176 -4.70 18.89 -3.66
CA TRP A 176 -5.66 19.49 -4.59
C TRP A 176 -5.04 20.71 -5.29
N SER A 177 -4.40 21.60 -4.53
CA SER A 177 -3.73 22.78 -5.07
C SER A 177 -2.60 22.41 -6.04
N ALA A 178 -1.78 21.41 -5.70
CA ALA A 178 -0.71 20.94 -6.58
C ALA A 178 -1.25 20.27 -7.85
N GLY A 179 -2.32 19.47 -7.73
CA GLY A 179 -3.00 18.86 -8.88
C GLY A 179 -3.68 19.89 -9.78
N ALA A 180 -4.27 20.94 -9.21
CA ALA A 180 -4.87 22.05 -9.95
C ALA A 180 -3.80 22.83 -10.73
N ALA A 181 -2.64 23.10 -10.11
CA ALA A 181 -1.52 23.73 -10.80
C ALA A 181 -0.99 22.88 -11.98
N VAL A 182 -0.99 21.55 -11.86
CA VAL A 182 -0.69 20.65 -12.99
C VAL A 182 -1.74 20.77 -14.10
N LEU A 183 -3.02 20.79 -13.74
CA LEU A 183 -4.12 20.91 -14.69
C LEU A 183 -4.07 22.25 -15.44
N GLU A 184 -3.83 23.36 -14.73
CA GLU A 184 -3.68 24.70 -15.30
C GLU A 184 -2.48 24.81 -16.24
N ALA A 185 -1.35 24.21 -15.86
CA ALA A 185 -0.13 24.23 -16.67
C ALA A 185 -0.24 23.32 -17.92
N GLY A 186 -1.06 22.27 -17.86
CA GLY A 186 -1.15 21.26 -18.90
C GLY A 186 0.10 20.38 -19.03
N VAL A 187 0.09 19.46 -19.99
CA VAL A 187 1.19 18.49 -20.20
C VAL A 187 2.52 19.18 -20.48
N ASP A 188 2.51 20.18 -21.36
CA ASP A 188 3.72 20.90 -21.78
C ASP A 188 4.26 21.85 -20.69
N GLY A 189 3.36 22.40 -19.85
CA GLY A 189 3.72 23.33 -18.78
C GLY A 189 4.03 22.68 -17.44
N ALA A 190 3.65 21.42 -17.22
CA ALA A 190 3.90 20.68 -15.98
C ALA A 190 5.35 20.16 -15.90
N GLY A 191 6.30 21.11 -15.86
CA GLY A 191 7.74 20.87 -15.72
C GLY A 191 8.15 20.23 -14.39
N ALA A 192 9.44 19.97 -14.26
CA ALA A 192 10.04 19.27 -13.13
C ALA A 192 9.74 19.92 -11.77
N VAL A 193 9.65 21.25 -11.71
CA VAL A 193 9.30 21.97 -10.47
C VAL A 193 7.85 21.66 -10.05
N THR A 194 6.89 21.77 -10.97
CA THR A 194 5.48 21.46 -10.71
C THR A 194 5.31 19.99 -10.28
N GLN A 195 5.98 19.07 -10.97
CA GLN A 195 5.97 17.65 -10.61
C GLN A 195 6.57 17.42 -9.21
N SER A 196 7.67 18.10 -8.86
CA SER A 196 8.29 17.96 -7.54
C SER A 196 7.37 18.46 -6.41
N ALA A 197 6.59 19.52 -6.65
CA ALA A 197 5.60 20.01 -5.69
C ALA A 197 4.48 19.00 -5.47
N LEU A 198 4.00 18.35 -6.55
CA LEU A 198 3.01 17.28 -6.47
C LEU A 198 3.56 16.04 -5.73
N LEU A 199 4.81 15.63 -5.99
CA LEU A 199 5.45 14.53 -5.27
C LEU A 199 5.60 14.83 -3.77
N ARG A 200 5.92 16.08 -3.41
CA ARG A 200 5.95 16.51 -2.01
C ARG A 200 4.59 16.40 -1.35
N ALA A 201 3.55 16.93 -1.98
CA ALA A 201 2.18 16.86 -1.47
C ALA A 201 1.72 15.41 -1.32
N ALA A 202 2.09 14.52 -2.26
CA ALA A 202 1.84 13.09 -2.17
C ALA A 202 2.54 12.45 -0.97
N HIS A 203 3.81 12.78 -0.73
CA HIS A 203 4.55 12.30 0.44
C HIS A 203 3.89 12.76 1.75
N THR A 204 3.56 14.05 1.87
CA THR A 204 2.84 14.57 3.05
C THR A 204 1.50 13.86 3.25
N ALA A 205 0.74 13.62 2.19
CA ALA A 205 -0.53 12.89 2.26
C ALA A 205 -0.36 11.43 2.73
N ARG A 206 0.72 10.75 2.32
CA ARG A 206 1.07 9.41 2.84
C ARG A 206 1.34 9.44 4.34
N LEU A 207 2.12 10.40 4.83
CA LEU A 207 2.36 10.59 6.27
C LEU A 207 1.07 10.87 7.06
N ARG A 208 0.03 11.41 6.40
CA ARG A 208 -1.30 11.62 6.98
C ARG A 208 -2.30 10.49 6.70
N HIS A 209 -1.82 9.34 6.23
CA HIS A 209 -2.62 8.14 5.93
C HIS A 209 -3.71 8.38 4.87
N LEU A 210 -3.35 9.07 3.78
CA LEU A 210 -4.16 9.27 2.58
C LEU A 210 -3.54 8.55 1.35
N PRO A 211 -3.36 7.22 1.39
CA PRO A 211 -2.65 6.48 0.33
C PRO A 211 -3.33 6.56 -1.04
N ARG A 212 -4.66 6.66 -1.12
CA ARG A 212 -5.36 6.72 -2.42
C ARG A 212 -5.03 8.00 -3.19
N ALA A 213 -5.18 9.16 -2.54
CA ALA A 213 -4.87 10.45 -3.16
C ALA A 213 -3.39 10.56 -3.51
N ALA A 214 -2.50 10.04 -2.65
CA ALA A 214 -1.06 9.98 -2.94
C ALA A 214 -0.73 9.07 -4.13
N GLY A 215 -1.40 7.91 -4.26
CA GLY A 215 -1.24 7.01 -5.41
C GLY A 215 -1.70 7.65 -6.72
N ALA A 216 -2.82 8.37 -6.70
CA ALA A 216 -3.30 9.14 -7.85
C ALA A 216 -2.29 10.24 -8.26
N ALA A 217 -1.70 10.95 -7.29
CA ALA A 217 -0.64 11.93 -7.56
C ALA A 217 0.61 11.31 -8.22
N LEU A 218 1.07 10.13 -7.75
CA LEU A 218 2.19 9.41 -8.38
C LEU A 218 1.84 8.96 -9.81
N SER A 219 0.60 8.53 -10.05
CA SER A 219 0.12 8.14 -11.38
C SER A 219 0.15 9.31 -12.35
N VAL A 220 -0.30 10.50 -11.91
CA VAL A 220 -0.21 11.75 -12.69
C VAL A 220 1.25 12.07 -13.05
N VAL A 221 2.18 12.03 -12.09
CA VAL A 221 3.61 12.30 -12.36
C VAL A 221 4.20 11.29 -13.33
N THR A 222 3.85 10.02 -13.19
CA THR A 222 4.30 8.94 -14.10
C THR A 222 3.84 9.21 -15.53
N LEU A 223 2.56 9.53 -15.72
CA LEU A 223 1.98 9.84 -17.03
C LEU A 223 2.57 11.11 -17.65
N LEU A 224 2.84 12.15 -16.84
CA LEU A 224 3.52 13.37 -17.32
C LEU A 224 4.96 13.09 -17.78
N ARG A 225 5.67 12.20 -17.08
CA ARG A 225 7.03 11.79 -17.48
C ARG A 225 7.00 10.93 -18.75
N ALA A 226 6.03 10.03 -18.88
CA ALA A 226 5.82 9.24 -20.10
C ALA A 226 5.52 10.16 -21.31
N ALA A 227 4.65 11.16 -21.14
CA ALA A 227 4.37 12.16 -22.16
C ALA A 227 5.63 12.90 -22.61
N ARG A 228 6.45 13.37 -21.66
CA ARG A 228 7.72 14.07 -21.95
C ARG A 228 8.73 13.17 -22.68
N ALA A 229 8.80 11.89 -22.31
CA ALA A 229 9.68 10.91 -22.92
C ALA A 229 9.23 10.49 -24.34
N GLY A 230 8.03 10.90 -24.78
CA GLY A 230 7.46 10.45 -26.04
C GLY A 230 7.12 8.96 -26.03
N ASP A 231 6.73 8.43 -24.87
CA ASP A 231 6.38 7.02 -24.71
C ASP A 231 5.19 6.65 -25.63
N PRO A 232 5.34 5.67 -26.55
CA PRO A 232 4.27 5.24 -27.45
C PRO A 232 3.01 4.72 -26.74
N SER A 233 3.13 4.28 -25.49
CA SER A 233 2.03 3.82 -24.66
C SER A 233 1.20 4.97 -24.05
N TYR A 234 1.74 6.19 -23.99
CA TYR A 234 1.08 7.32 -23.34
C TYR A 234 -0.29 7.63 -23.98
N ARG A 235 -1.32 7.78 -23.14
CA ARG A 235 -2.66 8.23 -23.55
C ARG A 235 -3.11 9.39 -22.67
N THR A 236 -3.51 10.50 -23.30
CA THR A 236 -4.07 11.67 -22.59
C THR A 236 -5.30 11.31 -21.75
N ALA A 237 -6.11 10.35 -22.20
CA ALA A 237 -7.28 9.88 -21.45
C ALA A 237 -6.91 9.33 -20.06
N GLU A 238 -5.83 8.58 -19.95
CA GLU A 238 -5.35 8.04 -18.67
C GLU A 238 -4.88 9.16 -17.74
N LEU A 239 -4.22 10.19 -18.27
CA LEU A 239 -3.82 11.36 -17.49
C LEU A 239 -5.04 12.12 -16.96
N VAL A 240 -6.07 12.29 -17.79
CA VAL A 240 -7.34 12.91 -17.37
C VAL A 240 -8.00 12.09 -16.26
N THR A 241 -8.06 10.76 -16.39
CA THR A 241 -8.60 9.87 -15.35
C THR A 241 -7.80 9.98 -14.05
N ALA A 242 -6.47 9.96 -14.12
CA ALA A 242 -5.61 10.10 -12.94
C ALA A 242 -5.75 11.46 -12.26
N LEU A 243 -5.85 12.56 -13.03
CA LEU A 243 -6.10 13.90 -12.51
C LEU A 243 -7.50 14.02 -11.87
N ALA A 244 -8.53 13.46 -12.50
CA ALA A 244 -9.88 13.44 -11.95
C ALA A 244 -9.93 12.65 -10.63
N GLU A 245 -9.24 11.50 -10.55
CA GLU A 245 -9.13 10.75 -9.29
C GLU A 245 -8.37 11.55 -8.22
N LEU A 246 -7.24 12.16 -8.56
CA LEU A 246 -6.47 12.99 -7.64
C LEU A 246 -7.31 14.14 -7.06
N LEU A 247 -7.89 14.97 -7.93
CA LEU A 247 -8.66 16.15 -7.51
C LEU A 247 -9.95 15.74 -6.78
N GLY A 248 -10.64 14.71 -7.26
CA GLY A 248 -11.87 14.20 -6.66
C GLY A 248 -11.63 13.59 -5.28
N THR A 249 -10.61 12.74 -5.13
CA THR A 249 -10.28 12.13 -3.84
C THR A 249 -9.79 13.16 -2.83
N ALA A 250 -8.90 14.08 -3.23
CA ALA A 250 -8.42 15.15 -2.38
C ALA A 250 -9.58 16.03 -1.87
N ARG A 251 -10.49 16.46 -2.75
CA ARG A 251 -11.64 17.29 -2.35
C ARG A 251 -12.59 16.54 -1.41
N ARG A 252 -12.84 15.25 -1.65
CA ARG A 252 -13.75 14.45 -0.82
C ARG A 252 -13.22 14.19 0.60
N VAL A 253 -11.91 14.22 0.84
CA VAL A 253 -11.36 14.09 2.22
C VAL A 253 -11.94 15.17 3.15
N GLY A 254 -12.19 16.37 2.64
CA GLY A 254 -12.74 17.48 3.43
C GLY A 254 -14.21 17.32 3.82
N THR A 255 -14.99 16.58 3.03
CA THR A 255 -16.45 16.49 3.17
C THR A 255 -16.95 15.12 3.62
N ALA A 256 -16.18 14.07 3.35
CA ALA A 256 -16.57 12.70 3.66
C ALA A 256 -16.57 12.40 5.17
N SER A 257 -17.41 11.46 5.58
CA SER A 257 -17.44 10.94 6.96
C SER A 257 -17.68 9.43 7.00
N GLY A 258 -17.34 8.79 8.10
CA GLY A 258 -17.55 7.36 8.34
C GLY A 258 -16.98 6.48 7.22
N ALA A 259 -17.81 5.57 6.69
CA ALA A 259 -17.42 4.62 5.64
C ALA A 259 -16.95 5.30 4.35
N GLU A 260 -17.51 6.46 4.00
CA GLU A 260 -17.08 7.23 2.83
C GLU A 260 -15.65 7.75 3.02
N LEU A 261 -15.34 8.29 4.21
CA LEU A 261 -14.00 8.75 4.51
C LEU A 261 -12.99 7.60 4.46
N ALA A 262 -13.34 6.43 4.99
CA ALA A 262 -12.51 5.24 4.90
C ALA A 262 -12.24 4.82 3.44
N ALA A 263 -13.24 4.91 2.55
CA ALA A 263 -13.10 4.61 1.14
C ALA A 263 -12.25 5.65 0.38
N VAL A 264 -12.37 6.93 0.73
CA VAL A 264 -11.60 8.03 0.12
C VAL A 264 -10.13 8.01 0.56
N ARG A 265 -9.84 7.70 1.84
CA ARG A 265 -8.46 7.52 2.33
C ARG A 265 -7.73 6.42 1.57
N GLY A 266 -8.43 5.33 1.28
CA GLY A 266 -7.84 4.10 0.76
C GLY A 266 -7.14 3.30 1.86
N ARG A 267 -6.47 2.21 1.47
CA ARG A 267 -5.84 1.27 2.42
C ARG A 267 -4.41 0.94 2.01
N VAL A 268 -3.48 1.01 2.95
CA VAL A 268 -2.07 0.57 2.76
C VAL A 268 -1.95 -0.94 2.90
N ARG A 269 -2.63 -1.51 3.90
CA ARG A 269 -2.76 -2.96 4.12
C ARG A 269 -4.22 -3.35 4.21
N ARG A 270 -4.55 -4.52 3.67
CA ARG A 270 -5.89 -5.10 3.78
C ARG A 270 -6.02 -5.77 5.16
N PRO A 271 -7.06 -5.45 5.95
CA PRO A 271 -7.38 -6.27 7.10
C PRO A 271 -7.89 -7.62 6.60
N TYR A 272 -7.47 -8.69 7.26
CA TYR A 272 -8.01 -10.03 7.05
C TYR A 272 -8.75 -10.45 8.33
N SER A 273 -9.99 -10.89 8.18
CA SER A 273 -10.77 -11.47 9.27
C SER A 273 -10.80 -13.00 9.15
N PRO A 274 -10.82 -13.75 10.26
CA PRO A 274 -11.03 -15.20 10.20
C PRO A 274 -12.36 -15.54 9.52
N ASP A 275 -12.35 -16.52 8.62
CA ASP A 275 -13.53 -17.08 7.93
C ASP A 275 -13.60 -18.60 8.13
N GLY A 276 -12.87 -19.12 9.13
CA GLY A 276 -12.94 -20.50 9.58
C GLY A 276 -12.42 -21.51 8.54
N SER A 277 -13.26 -22.48 8.19
CA SER A 277 -12.92 -23.53 7.21
C SER A 277 -13.73 -23.34 5.93
N LEU A 278 -13.03 -23.30 4.79
CA LEU A 278 -13.60 -23.07 3.47
C LEU A 278 -13.34 -24.27 2.57
N ARG A 279 -14.35 -24.67 1.80
CA ARG A 279 -14.18 -25.56 0.66
C ARG A 279 -14.24 -24.73 -0.60
N LEU A 280 -13.14 -24.69 -1.32
CA LEU A 280 -12.91 -23.83 -2.46
C LEU A 280 -12.86 -24.63 -3.76
N TYR A 281 -13.40 -24.06 -4.83
CA TYR A 281 -13.40 -24.63 -6.16
C TYR A 281 -12.75 -23.64 -7.13
N GLY A 282 -11.72 -24.09 -7.83
CA GLY A 282 -11.03 -23.33 -8.86
C GLY A 282 -11.95 -22.89 -10.00
N LEU A 283 -11.83 -21.64 -10.40
CA LEU A 283 -12.55 -21.09 -11.55
C LEU A 283 -11.60 -20.84 -12.72
N PHE A 284 -10.63 -19.94 -12.53
CA PHE A 284 -9.62 -19.61 -13.52
C PHE A 284 -8.46 -18.82 -12.90
N THR A 285 -7.38 -18.68 -13.66
CA THR A 285 -6.23 -17.83 -13.31
C THR A 285 -6.01 -16.83 -14.44
N GLU A 286 -5.97 -15.55 -14.09
CA GLU A 286 -5.71 -14.46 -15.03
C GLU A 286 -4.33 -13.83 -14.77
N PRO A 287 -3.56 -13.45 -15.82
CA PRO A 287 -2.33 -12.70 -15.66
C PRO A 287 -2.64 -11.26 -15.25
N VAL A 288 -1.77 -10.69 -14.41
CA VAL A 288 -1.83 -9.28 -13.98
C VAL A 288 -0.55 -8.61 -14.46
N VAL A 289 -0.72 -7.53 -15.22
CA VAL A 289 0.36 -6.61 -15.61
C VAL A 289 -0.14 -5.20 -15.30
N THR A 290 0.72 -4.40 -14.68
CA THR A 290 0.41 -3.00 -14.39
C THR A 290 1.44 -2.10 -15.06
N ASP A 291 1.03 -0.86 -15.36
CA ASP A 291 1.93 0.17 -15.91
C ASP A 291 3.00 0.59 -14.89
N SER A 292 2.76 0.34 -13.59
CA SER A 292 3.75 0.47 -12.52
C SER A 292 4.83 -0.63 -12.53
N GLY A 293 4.92 -1.44 -13.60
CA GLY A 293 5.94 -2.47 -13.77
C GLY A 293 5.74 -3.72 -12.91
N HIS A 294 4.55 -3.93 -12.34
CA HIS A 294 4.23 -5.16 -11.64
C HIS A 294 3.71 -6.22 -12.60
N GLY A 295 4.02 -7.47 -12.28
CA GLY A 295 3.63 -8.64 -13.04
C GLY A 295 3.26 -9.79 -12.12
N GLY A 296 2.30 -10.62 -12.53
CA GLY A 296 1.89 -11.75 -11.72
C GLY A 296 0.61 -12.40 -12.21
N VAL A 297 -0.11 -13.02 -11.27
CA VAL A 297 -1.39 -13.67 -11.54
C VAL A 297 -2.37 -13.45 -10.40
N ARG A 298 -3.66 -13.58 -10.74
CA ARG A 298 -4.76 -13.73 -9.78
C ARG A 298 -5.56 -14.99 -10.12
N THR A 299 -5.66 -15.89 -9.17
CA THR A 299 -6.48 -17.09 -9.24
C THR A 299 -7.80 -16.83 -8.53
N TRP A 300 -8.89 -17.12 -9.24
CA TRP A 300 -10.26 -17.02 -8.74
C TRP A 300 -10.74 -18.39 -8.30
N VAL A 301 -11.33 -18.43 -7.11
CA VAL A 301 -11.92 -19.62 -6.51
C VAL A 301 -13.28 -19.29 -5.91
N ALA A 302 -14.22 -20.24 -5.93
CA ALA A 302 -15.54 -20.08 -5.33
C ALA A 302 -15.67 -20.94 -4.07
N GLY A 303 -16.33 -20.42 -3.03
CA GLY A 303 -16.79 -21.22 -1.90
C GLY A 303 -17.97 -22.11 -2.27
N ALA A 304 -18.24 -23.12 -1.44
CA ALA A 304 -19.44 -23.95 -1.57
C ALA A 304 -20.76 -23.16 -1.47
N ASP A 305 -20.72 -21.98 -0.87
CA ASP A 305 -21.83 -21.02 -0.75
C ASP A 305 -21.91 -20.04 -1.94
N GLY A 306 -21.05 -20.19 -2.95
CA GLY A 306 -21.01 -19.34 -4.13
C GLY A 306 -20.26 -18.01 -3.94
N ARG A 307 -19.67 -17.75 -2.76
CA ARG A 307 -18.83 -16.55 -2.56
C ARG A 307 -17.55 -16.66 -3.39
N LEU A 308 -17.19 -15.58 -4.06
CA LEU A 308 -15.95 -15.49 -4.83
C LEU A 308 -14.79 -15.06 -3.94
N PHE A 309 -13.67 -15.74 -4.10
CA PHE A 309 -12.42 -15.42 -3.44
C PHE A 309 -11.26 -15.35 -4.45
N THR A 310 -10.18 -14.68 -4.04
CA THR A 310 -8.99 -14.53 -4.86
C THR A 310 -7.71 -14.89 -4.12
N VAL A 311 -6.77 -15.51 -4.83
CA VAL A 311 -5.39 -15.72 -4.39
C VAL A 311 -4.47 -15.15 -5.45
N GLY A 312 -3.51 -14.31 -5.07
CA GLY A 312 -2.67 -13.62 -6.04
C GLY A 312 -1.22 -13.51 -5.62
N ASP A 313 -0.34 -13.67 -6.59
CA ASP A 313 1.09 -13.40 -6.51
C ASP A 313 1.41 -12.34 -7.58
N VAL A 314 1.53 -11.08 -7.13
CA VAL A 314 1.87 -9.93 -7.96
C VAL A 314 3.02 -9.22 -7.28
N ALA A 315 4.10 -8.99 -8.02
CA ALA A 315 5.29 -8.29 -7.55
C ALA A 315 5.94 -7.54 -8.73
N PRO A 316 6.94 -6.67 -8.48
CA PRO A 316 7.73 -6.07 -9.56
C PRO A 316 8.29 -7.12 -10.53
N GLY A 317 8.29 -6.81 -11.82
CA GLY A 317 8.81 -7.69 -12.88
C GLY A 317 8.02 -7.70 -14.20
N GLY A 318 6.95 -6.92 -14.29
CA GLY A 318 6.18 -6.67 -15.51
C GLY A 318 5.72 -7.91 -16.26
N VAL A 319 5.60 -7.80 -17.58
CA VAL A 319 5.13 -8.90 -18.46
C VAL A 319 5.99 -10.16 -18.29
N GLY A 320 7.31 -10.03 -18.18
CA GLY A 320 8.23 -11.16 -18.03
C GLY A 320 7.91 -12.01 -16.80
N ARG A 321 7.55 -11.38 -15.67
CA ARG A 321 7.06 -12.09 -14.49
C ARG A 321 5.67 -12.70 -14.71
N ALA A 322 4.73 -11.93 -15.27
CA ALA A 322 3.35 -12.37 -15.45
C ALA A 322 3.23 -13.69 -16.25
N LEU A 323 4.12 -13.92 -17.21
CA LEU A 323 4.17 -15.14 -18.01
C LEU A 323 4.52 -16.40 -17.19
N GLY A 324 5.31 -16.28 -16.11
CA GLY A 324 5.83 -17.44 -15.38
C GLY A 324 5.17 -17.71 -14.02
N VAL A 325 4.48 -16.73 -13.42
CA VAL A 325 3.94 -16.87 -12.05
C VAL A 325 2.77 -17.86 -11.99
N ALA A 326 2.05 -18.10 -13.08
CA ALA A 326 0.96 -19.08 -13.13
C ALA A 326 1.40 -20.49 -12.72
N ASP A 327 2.67 -20.85 -12.97
CA ASP A 327 3.23 -22.16 -12.68
C ASP A 327 3.99 -22.20 -11.34
N ARG A 328 3.88 -21.14 -10.53
CA ARG A 328 4.40 -21.12 -9.16
C ARG A 328 3.37 -21.61 -8.17
N ALA A 329 3.85 -22.27 -7.12
CA ALA A 329 3.04 -22.72 -6.00
C ALA A 329 2.30 -21.55 -5.35
N VAL A 330 1.02 -21.78 -5.06
CA VAL A 330 0.17 -20.81 -4.38
C VAL A 330 0.62 -20.67 -2.94
N ARG A 331 0.81 -19.44 -2.48
CA ARG A 331 1.11 -19.15 -1.07
C ARG A 331 -0.17 -19.20 -0.24
N LEU A 332 -0.74 -20.39 -0.03
CA LEU A 332 -1.93 -20.58 0.78
C LEU A 332 -1.81 -21.87 1.59
N GLY A 333 -1.46 -21.74 2.88
CA GLY A 333 -1.08 -22.86 3.73
C GLY A 333 0.05 -23.68 3.12
N ASP A 334 0.01 -25.00 3.34
CA ASP A 334 1.02 -25.96 2.85
C ASP A 334 0.66 -26.55 1.48
N SER A 335 -0.23 -25.91 0.71
CA SER A 335 -0.65 -26.41 -0.60
C SER A 335 0.52 -26.44 -1.59
N ALA A 336 0.68 -27.57 -2.29
CA ALA A 336 1.64 -27.71 -3.38
C ALA A 336 1.08 -27.28 -4.75
N LEU A 337 -0.22 -26.93 -4.83
CA LEU A 337 -0.83 -26.54 -6.10
C LEU A 337 -0.21 -25.25 -6.64
N THR A 338 0.06 -25.24 -7.93
CA THR A 338 0.35 -24.01 -8.67
C THR A 338 -0.91 -23.18 -8.87
N HIS A 339 -0.74 -21.89 -9.20
CA HIS A 339 -1.88 -21.03 -9.56
C HIS A 339 -2.69 -21.59 -10.74
N ARG A 340 -2.02 -22.21 -11.72
CA ARG A 340 -2.65 -22.86 -12.88
C ARG A 340 -3.47 -24.08 -12.47
N GLU A 341 -2.99 -24.88 -11.55
CA GLU A 341 -3.70 -26.07 -11.05
C GLU A 341 -4.85 -25.69 -10.13
N LEU A 342 -4.65 -24.73 -9.20
CA LEU A 342 -5.70 -24.25 -8.32
C LEU A 342 -6.88 -23.67 -9.11
N GLY A 343 -6.63 -23.01 -10.25
CA GLY A 343 -7.70 -22.52 -11.13
C GLY A 343 -8.57 -23.62 -11.74
N ARG A 344 -8.20 -24.90 -11.64
CA ARG A 344 -8.92 -26.06 -12.19
C ARG A 344 -9.26 -27.14 -11.15
N ALA A 345 -8.79 -26.98 -9.92
CA ALA A 345 -8.90 -27.97 -8.86
C ALA A 345 -9.71 -27.44 -7.66
N GLY A 346 -10.06 -28.31 -6.73
CA GLY A 346 -10.61 -27.92 -5.43
C GLY A 346 -9.52 -27.77 -4.37
N LEU A 347 -9.81 -27.03 -3.31
CA LEU A 347 -8.94 -26.90 -2.14
C LEU A 347 -9.77 -26.76 -0.87
N ALA A 348 -9.51 -27.60 0.14
CA ALA A 348 -10.03 -27.42 1.48
C ALA A 348 -9.03 -26.58 2.29
N VAL A 349 -9.50 -25.47 2.87
CA VAL A 349 -8.67 -24.55 3.66
C VAL A 349 -9.24 -24.45 5.07
N SER A 350 -8.42 -24.67 6.08
CA SER A 350 -8.77 -24.46 7.49
C SER A 350 -8.00 -23.26 8.06
N GLY A 351 -8.65 -22.48 8.92
CA GLY A 351 -8.06 -21.27 9.48
C GLY A 351 -7.95 -20.13 8.46
N ALA A 352 -8.81 -20.14 7.44
CA ALA A 352 -8.80 -19.14 6.38
C ALA A 352 -9.00 -17.75 6.96
N THR A 353 -8.24 -16.79 6.43
CA THR A 353 -8.47 -15.38 6.69
C THR A 353 -8.79 -14.69 5.38
N VAL A 354 -9.77 -13.79 5.39
CA VAL A 354 -10.34 -13.19 4.17
C VAL A 354 -10.42 -11.69 4.32
N SER A 355 -10.03 -10.96 3.28
CA SER A 355 -10.22 -9.52 3.22
C SER A 355 -11.65 -9.15 2.80
N PRO A 356 -12.12 -7.92 3.04
CA PRO A 356 -13.49 -7.51 2.67
C PRO A 356 -13.81 -7.62 1.17
N ASP A 357 -12.79 -7.60 0.30
CA ASP A 357 -12.88 -7.80 -1.16
C ASP A 357 -12.71 -9.29 -1.59
N GLY A 358 -12.70 -10.23 -0.64
CA GLY A 358 -12.65 -11.67 -0.91
C GLY A 358 -11.24 -12.23 -1.17
N ARG A 359 -10.16 -11.51 -0.86
CA ARG A 359 -8.81 -12.09 -0.99
C ARG A 359 -8.52 -13.03 0.16
N LEU A 360 -7.95 -14.19 -0.13
CA LEU A 360 -7.51 -15.16 0.89
C LEU A 360 -6.12 -14.80 1.41
N GLY A 361 -5.95 -14.87 2.72
CA GLY A 361 -4.71 -14.62 3.43
C GLY A 361 -3.87 -15.89 3.58
N ALA A 362 -2.54 -15.70 3.62
CA ALA A 362 -1.54 -16.77 3.74
C ALA A 362 -0.95 -16.86 5.15
N GLY A 363 -1.76 -16.64 6.19
CA GLY A 363 -1.28 -16.59 7.57
C GLY A 363 -0.73 -17.94 8.05
N LYS A 364 0.16 -17.91 9.07
CA LYS A 364 0.80 -19.13 9.64
C LYS A 364 -0.20 -20.19 10.15
N ALA A 365 -1.42 -19.79 10.50
CA ALA A 365 -2.48 -20.68 10.97
C ALA A 365 -3.32 -21.30 9.83
N VAL A 366 -3.11 -20.85 8.59
CA VAL A 366 -3.84 -21.36 7.42
C VAL A 366 -3.24 -22.69 7.02
N LYS A 367 -4.06 -23.74 6.94
CA LYS A 367 -3.69 -25.03 6.35
C LYS A 367 -4.56 -25.30 5.14
N ALA A 368 -3.98 -25.91 4.12
CA ALA A 368 -4.66 -26.18 2.87
C ALA A 368 -4.35 -27.60 2.41
N VAL A 369 -5.38 -28.34 2.01
CA VAL A 369 -5.29 -29.72 1.54
C VAL A 369 -6.18 -29.85 0.30
N THR A 370 -5.68 -30.54 -0.71
CA THR A 370 -6.40 -30.85 -1.96
C THR A 370 -7.42 -31.95 -1.77
#